data_AF-A0A8T7GUF4-F1
#
_entry.id   AF-A0A8T7GUF4-F1
#
_cell.length_a   1.000
_cell.length_b   1.000
_cell.length_c   1.000
_cell.angle_alpha   90.00
_cell.angle_beta   90.00
_cell.angle_gamma   90.00
#
_symmetry.space_group_name_H-M   'P 1'
#
loop_
_entity.id
_entity.type
_entity.pdbx_description
1 polymer ?
#
loop_
_entity_poly.entity_id
_entity_poly.type
_entity_poly.pdbx_seq_one_letter_code
_entity_poly.pdbx_strand_id
1 'polypeptide(L)'
;MPARAYEEPVHSIKDLIKQRRRWYWGTILNAFSKTIPFSARAAYLAMTILWSISPLGVIPALLGLLILGRPPFDPLASALGGLATATITLWYLIGGWRTLSVHRERSLRHLVYLLTPILVPVVLWFEALAVTCSWVNPPKTFERVKRSIEAVKTSTPSILEGGGK
;
A
#
# COMPACT_ATOMS: atom_id res chain seq x y z
N MET A 1 3.90 20.78 9.83
CA MET A 1 2.53 20.27 10.09
C MET A 1 2.62 18.78 10.33
N PRO A 2 2.10 18.22 11.44
CA PRO A 2 2.05 16.77 11.62
C PRO A 2 1.16 16.17 10.53
N ALA A 3 1.64 15.10 9.88
CA ALA A 3 0.88 14.39 8.88
C ALA A 3 -0.38 13.79 9.54
N ARG A 4 -1.56 14.28 9.18
CA ARG A 4 -2.83 13.67 9.61
C ARG A 4 -3.08 12.45 8.74
N ALA A 5 -2.88 11.26 9.29
CA ALA A 5 -3.30 10.03 8.63
C ALA A 5 -4.84 10.00 8.60
N TYR A 6 -5.42 9.93 7.40
CA TYR A 6 -6.88 9.97 7.21
C TYR A 6 -7.56 8.60 7.36
N GLU A 7 -6.77 7.52 7.43
CA GLU A 7 -7.19 6.13 7.61
C GLU A 7 -6.59 5.57 8.92
N GLU A 8 -7.39 4.80 9.66
CA GLU A 8 -6.92 4.03 10.81
C GLU A 8 -5.91 2.97 10.37
N PRO A 9 -4.91 2.65 11.21
CA PRO A 9 -3.96 1.60 10.91
C PRO A 9 -4.67 0.25 10.80
N VAL A 10 -4.15 -0.61 9.93
CA VAL A 10 -4.69 -1.94 9.74
C VAL A 10 -4.37 -2.81 10.96
N HIS A 11 -5.41 -3.40 11.57
CA HIS A 11 -5.26 -4.26 12.76
C HIS A 11 -5.23 -5.76 12.46
N SER A 12 -5.59 -6.17 11.24
CA SER A 12 -5.60 -7.58 10.84
C SER A 12 -5.21 -7.78 9.37
N ILE A 13 -4.70 -8.97 9.02
CA ILE A 13 -4.40 -9.34 7.63
C ILE A 13 -5.65 -9.23 6.74
N LYS A 14 -6.83 -9.59 7.29
CA LYS A 14 -8.11 -9.47 6.59
C LYS A 14 -8.41 -8.02 6.23
N ASP A 15 -8.12 -7.10 7.14
CA ASP A 15 -8.31 -5.66 6.89
C ASP A 15 -7.27 -5.11 5.92
N LEU A 16 -6.03 -5.64 5.92
CA LEU A 16 -5.01 -5.32 4.92
C LEU A 16 -5.50 -5.68 3.52
N ILE A 17 -6.00 -6.91 3.35
CA ILE A 17 -6.50 -7.41 2.08
C ILE A 17 -7.69 -6.57 1.61
N LYS A 18 -8.63 -6.25 2.51
CA LYS A 18 -9.75 -5.35 2.19
C LYS A 18 -9.27 -3.96 1.78
N GLN A 19 -8.30 -3.39 2.48
CA GLN A 19 -7.74 -2.07 2.16
C GLN A 19 -7.10 -2.08 0.76
N ARG A 20 -6.23 -3.05 0.48
CA ARG A 20 -5.55 -3.18 -0.82
C ARG A 20 -6.52 -3.42 -1.96
N ARG A 21 -7.55 -4.26 -1.75
CA ARG A 21 -8.65 -4.45 -2.71
C ARG A 21 -9.37 -3.14 -3.02
N ARG A 22 -9.65 -2.30 -2.02
CA ARG A 22 -10.29 -1.00 -2.24
C ARG A 22 -9.39 -0.05 -3.01
N TRP A 23 -8.09 -0.02 -2.72
CA TRP A 23 -7.15 0.81 -3.46
C TRP A 23 -7.07 0.40 -4.92
N TYR A 24 -6.98 -0.91 -5.21
CA TYR A 24 -6.98 -1.45 -6.58
C TYR A 24 -8.25 -1.09 -7.36
N TRP A 25 -9.43 -1.25 -6.74
CA TRP A 25 -10.68 -0.84 -7.39
C TRP A 25 -10.81 0.68 -7.51
N GLY A 26 -10.29 1.44 -6.54
CA GLY A 26 -10.19 2.90 -6.64
C GLY A 26 -9.36 3.35 -7.84
N THR A 27 -8.23 2.68 -8.12
CA THR A 27 -7.42 2.99 -9.31
C THR A 27 -8.14 2.66 -10.61
N ILE A 28 -8.90 1.55 -10.66
CA ILE A 28 -9.74 1.21 -11.80
C ILE A 28 -10.80 2.30 -12.04
N LEU A 29 -11.55 2.67 -11.00
CA LEU A 29 -12.59 3.70 -11.10
C LEU A 29 -12.02 5.04 -11.56
N ASN A 30 -10.84 5.42 -11.07
CA ASN A 30 -10.15 6.64 -11.49
C ASN A 30 -9.68 6.57 -12.95
N ALA A 31 -9.19 5.42 -13.42
CA ALA A 31 -8.79 5.24 -14.82
C ALA A 31 -9.97 5.45 -15.80
N PHE A 32 -11.17 5.03 -15.41
CA PHE A 32 -12.39 5.14 -16.22
C PHE A 32 -13.26 6.37 -15.89
N SER A 33 -12.87 7.20 -14.92
CA SER A 33 -13.64 8.39 -14.57
C SER A 33 -13.64 9.42 -15.69
N LYS A 34 -14.80 9.99 -16.00
CA LYS A 34 -14.95 11.10 -16.95
C LYS A 34 -14.57 12.46 -16.35
N THR A 35 -14.49 12.57 -15.02
CA THR A 35 -14.20 13.82 -14.33
C THR A 35 -12.70 14.11 -14.18
N ILE A 36 -11.85 13.12 -14.47
CA ILE A 36 -10.39 13.21 -14.35
C ILE A 36 -9.78 13.51 -15.72
N PRO A 37 -8.78 14.42 -15.83
CA PRO A 37 -8.07 14.69 -17.08
C PRO A 37 -7.46 13.41 -17.68
N PHE A 38 -7.41 13.33 -19.02
CA PHE A 38 -6.93 12.13 -19.73
C PHE A 38 -5.51 11.72 -19.35
N SER A 39 -4.60 12.68 -19.14
CA SER A 39 -3.22 12.41 -18.73
C SER A 39 -3.16 11.67 -17.38
N ALA A 40 -3.95 12.09 -16.40
CA ALA A 40 -4.05 11.42 -15.11
C ALA A 40 -4.75 10.06 -15.22
N ARG A 41 -5.78 9.94 -16.07
CA ARG A 41 -6.44 8.65 -16.35
C ARG A 41 -5.48 7.63 -16.96
N ALA A 42 -4.61 8.05 -17.88
CA ALA A 42 -3.60 7.19 -18.48
C ALA A 42 -2.62 6.66 -17.42
N ALA A 43 -2.21 7.50 -16.47
CA ALA A 43 -1.39 7.06 -15.34
C ALA A 43 -2.11 6.04 -14.45
N TYR A 44 -3.38 6.27 -14.10
CA TYR A 44 -4.19 5.29 -13.35
C TYR A 44 -4.40 3.98 -14.13
N LEU A 45 -4.56 4.05 -15.44
CA LEU A 45 -4.70 2.87 -16.29
C LEU A 45 -3.40 2.07 -16.33
N ALA A 46 -2.26 2.73 -16.53
CA ALA A 46 -0.94 2.08 -16.49
C ALA A 46 -0.69 1.43 -15.13
N MET A 47 -1.00 2.14 -14.04
CA MET A 47 -0.90 1.61 -12.68
C MET A 47 -1.81 0.39 -12.50
N THR A 48 -3.06 0.45 -12.97
CA THR A 48 -4.02 -0.66 -12.90
C THR A 48 -3.51 -1.89 -13.64
N ILE A 49 -2.97 -1.72 -14.86
CA ILE A 49 -2.43 -2.82 -15.67
C ILE A 49 -1.24 -3.45 -14.95
N LEU A 50 -0.27 -2.64 -14.52
CA LEU A 50 0.90 -3.13 -13.79
C LEU A 50 0.50 -3.88 -12.51
N TRP A 51 -0.47 -3.34 -11.77
CA TRP A 51 -0.97 -3.96 -10.55
C TRP A 51 -1.75 -5.25 -10.82
N SER A 52 -2.43 -5.34 -11.97
CA SER A 52 -3.11 -6.56 -12.43
C SER A 52 -2.14 -7.64 -12.90
N ILE A 53 -0.95 -7.27 -13.36
CA ILE A 53 0.04 -8.26 -13.81
C ILE A 53 0.90 -8.74 -12.63
N SER A 54 1.06 -7.92 -11.59
CA SER A 54 1.96 -8.21 -10.47
C SER A 54 1.71 -9.56 -9.78
N PRO A 55 0.47 -10.08 -9.59
CA PRO A 55 0.27 -11.38 -8.95
C PRO A 55 0.88 -12.54 -9.75
N LEU A 56 0.92 -12.43 -11.08
CA LEU A 56 1.50 -13.45 -11.96
C LEU A 56 3.03 -13.55 -11.83
N GLY A 57 3.70 -12.48 -11.39
CA GLY A 57 5.12 -12.50 -11.07
C GLY A 57 5.39 -12.86 -9.62
N VAL A 58 4.71 -12.19 -8.68
CA VAL A 58 4.97 -12.30 -7.24
C VAL A 58 4.60 -13.69 -6.70
N ILE A 59 3.44 -14.23 -7.09
CA ILE A 59 2.98 -15.51 -6.54
C ILE A 59 3.90 -16.66 -6.94
N PRO A 60 4.23 -16.87 -8.23
CA PRO A 60 5.15 -17.93 -8.61
C PRO A 60 6.59 -17.68 -8.15
N ALA A 61 7.05 -16.42 -8.07
CA ALA A 61 8.38 -16.11 -7.52
C ALA A 61 8.53 -16.63 -6.10
N LEU A 62 7.58 -16.28 -5.23
CA LEU A 62 7.63 -16.63 -3.81
C LEU A 62 7.36 -18.12 -3.60
N LEU A 63 6.42 -18.73 -4.33
CA LEU A 63 6.21 -20.18 -4.26
C LEU A 63 7.43 -20.95 -4.75
N GLY A 64 8.04 -20.55 -5.87
CA GLY A 64 9.27 -21.17 -6.37
C GLY A 64 10.43 -21.03 -5.41
N LEU A 65 10.61 -19.85 -4.80
CA LEU A 65 11.63 -19.67 -3.78
C LEU A 65 11.42 -20.57 -2.56
N LEU A 66 10.17 -20.72 -2.09
CA LEU A 66 9.84 -21.54 -0.92
C LEU A 66 9.92 -23.04 -1.19
N ILE A 67 9.51 -23.50 -2.38
CA ILE A 67 9.40 -24.93 -2.72
C ILE A 67 10.67 -25.44 -3.39
N LEU A 68 11.25 -24.65 -4.31
CA LEU A 68 12.35 -25.06 -5.19
C LEU A 68 13.67 -24.39 -4.82
N GLY A 69 13.68 -23.46 -3.85
CA GLY A 69 14.86 -22.65 -3.53
C GLY A 69 15.22 -21.61 -4.59
N ARG A 70 14.42 -21.47 -5.66
CA ARG A 70 14.65 -20.51 -6.76
C ARG A 70 13.35 -20.12 -7.46
N PRO A 71 13.25 -18.87 -7.97
CA PRO A 71 12.10 -18.46 -8.78
C PRO A 71 12.04 -19.25 -10.11
N PRO A 72 10.83 -19.57 -10.62
CA PRO A 72 10.65 -20.36 -11.85
C PRO A 72 10.71 -19.48 -13.11
N PHE A 73 11.49 -18.39 -13.07
CA PHE A 73 11.60 -17.42 -14.16
C PHE A 73 12.99 -17.48 -14.79
N ASP A 74 13.10 -16.99 -16.03
CA ASP A 74 14.40 -16.82 -16.66
C ASP A 74 15.27 -15.80 -15.88
N PRO A 75 16.60 -15.80 -16.09
CA PRO A 75 17.49 -14.93 -15.35
C PRO A 75 17.20 -13.43 -15.51
N LEU A 76 16.74 -12.99 -16.69
CA LEU A 76 16.44 -11.58 -16.95
C LEU A 76 15.18 -11.15 -16.20
N ALA A 77 14.11 -11.93 -16.27
CA ALA A 77 12.88 -11.67 -15.50
C ALA A 77 13.16 -11.67 -13.99
N SER A 78 13.99 -12.59 -13.51
CA SER A 78 14.42 -12.65 -12.12
C SER A 78 15.21 -11.41 -11.70
N ALA A 79 16.13 -10.93 -12.54
CA ALA A 79 16.91 -9.72 -12.27
C ALA A 79 16.03 -8.46 -12.23
N LEU A 80 15.09 -8.31 -13.17
CA LEU A 80 14.15 -7.19 -13.19
C LEU A 80 13.22 -7.19 -11.98
N GLY A 81 12.69 -8.37 -11.60
CA GLY A 81 11.89 -8.53 -10.39
C GLY A 81 12.67 -8.21 -9.11
N GLY A 82 13.93 -8.62 -9.05
CA GLY A 82 14.86 -8.27 -7.97
C GLY A 82 15.09 -6.77 -7.87
N LEU A 83 15.34 -6.09 -8.99
CA LEU A 83 15.53 -4.63 -9.04
C LEU A 83 14.26 -3.88 -8.61
N ALA A 84 13.09 -4.32 -9.05
CA ALA A 84 11.81 -3.72 -8.64
C ALA A 84 11.59 -3.88 -7.12
N THR A 85 11.85 -5.07 -6.58
CA THR A 85 11.72 -5.35 -5.14
C THR A 85 12.72 -4.56 -4.31
N ALA A 86 13.97 -4.45 -4.76
CA ALA A 86 15.00 -3.64 -4.12
C ALA A 86 14.60 -2.15 -4.10
N THR A 87 14.07 -1.65 -5.22
CA THR A 87 13.59 -0.27 -5.34
C THR A 87 12.45 0.01 -4.36
N ILE A 88 11.45 -0.88 -4.28
CA ILE A 88 10.34 -0.77 -3.33
C ILE A 88 10.87 -0.79 -1.89
N THR A 89 11.76 -1.72 -1.58
CA THR A 89 12.39 -1.83 -0.25
C THR A 89 13.10 -0.53 0.12
N LEU A 90 13.88 0.05 -0.80
CA LEU A 90 14.56 1.31 -0.58
C LEU A 90 13.57 2.45 -0.28
N TRP A 91 12.46 2.55 -1.00
CA TRP A 91 11.41 3.54 -0.70
C TRP A 91 10.79 3.35 0.68
N TYR A 92 10.53 2.10 1.10
CA TYR A 92 10.08 1.82 2.47
C TYR A 92 11.12 2.23 3.52
N LEU A 93 12.40 1.97 3.27
CA LEU A 93 13.48 2.37 4.17
C LEU A 93 13.62 3.89 4.29
N ILE A 94 13.53 4.62 3.17
CA ILE A 94 13.55 6.09 3.12
C ILE A 94 12.33 6.67 3.84
N GLY A 95 11.13 6.12 3.57
CA GLY A 95 9.90 6.52 4.25
C GLY A 95 9.98 6.30 5.76
N GLY A 96 10.41 5.09 6.17
CA GLY A 96 10.66 4.75 7.56
C GLY A 96 11.68 5.67 8.22
N TRP A 97 12.76 6.04 7.52
CA TRP A 97 13.76 6.98 8.03
C TRP A 97 13.15 8.33 8.36
N ARG A 98 12.36 8.86 7.42
CA ARG A 98 11.73 10.17 7.56
C ARG A 98 10.65 10.18 8.65
N THR A 99 9.91 9.09 8.82
CA THR A 99 8.86 9.01 9.85
C THR A 99 9.43 8.74 11.23
N LEU A 100 10.42 7.86 11.34
CA LEU A 100 11.02 7.48 12.63
C LEU A 100 12.10 8.47 13.08
N SER A 101 12.68 9.28 12.21
CA SER A 101 13.58 10.37 12.64
C SER A 101 12.85 11.43 13.48
N VAL A 102 11.53 11.56 13.30
CA VAL A 102 10.67 12.43 14.11
C VAL A 102 10.41 11.84 15.51
N HIS A 103 10.55 10.53 15.67
CA HIS A 103 10.28 9.82 16.92
C HIS A 103 11.61 9.48 17.62
N ARG A 104 11.74 9.83 18.91
CA ARG A 104 13.02 9.84 19.63
C ARG A 104 13.63 8.44 19.89
N GLU A 105 12.89 7.36 19.64
CA GLU A 105 13.33 6.00 19.98
C GLU A 105 14.25 5.37 18.94
N ARG A 106 15.55 5.43 19.22
CA ARG A 106 16.61 4.87 18.37
C ARG A 106 16.52 3.34 18.21
N SER A 107 16.07 2.59 19.22
CA SER A 107 15.99 1.12 19.18
C SER A 107 14.96 0.60 18.18
N LEU A 108 13.74 1.16 18.21
CA LEU A 108 12.68 0.82 17.26
C LEU A 108 13.10 1.10 15.82
N ARG A 109 13.87 2.17 15.60
CA ARG A 109 14.39 2.52 14.29
C ARG A 109 15.28 1.41 13.70
N HIS A 110 16.21 0.87 14.48
CA HIS A 110 17.09 -0.23 14.02
C HIS A 110 16.29 -1.50 13.75
N LEU A 111 15.29 -1.81 14.58
CA LEU A 111 14.41 -2.96 14.38
C LEU A 111 13.64 -2.84 13.06
N VAL A 112 13.08 -1.67 12.76
CA VAL A 112 12.37 -1.43 11.49
C VAL A 112 13.31 -1.58 10.29
N TYR A 113 14.54 -1.08 10.35
CA TYR A 113 15.53 -1.28 9.29
C TYR A 113 15.84 -2.75 9.04
N LEU A 114 16.01 -3.51 10.11
CA LEU A 114 16.34 -4.93 10.05
C LEU A 114 15.17 -5.76 9.50
N LEU A 115 13.94 -5.41 9.89
CA LEU A 115 12.74 -6.16 9.49
C LEU A 115 12.23 -5.79 8.10
N THR A 116 12.48 -4.57 7.59
CA THR A 116 11.89 -4.12 6.32
C THR A 116 12.20 -5.05 5.13
N PRO A 117 13.45 -5.49 4.89
CA PRO A 117 13.75 -6.41 3.78
C PRO A 117 13.01 -7.75 3.86
N ILE A 118 12.65 -8.19 5.07
CA ILE A 118 11.91 -9.43 5.31
C ILE A 118 10.40 -9.19 5.14
N LEU A 119 9.91 -8.05 5.63
CA LEU A 119 8.49 -7.71 5.60
C LEU A 119 8.00 -7.27 4.21
N VAL A 120 8.85 -6.67 3.38
CA VAL A 120 8.46 -6.21 2.04
C VAL A 120 7.96 -7.37 1.16
N PRO A 121 8.66 -8.51 1.03
CA PRO A 121 8.15 -9.68 0.32
C PRO A 121 6.80 -10.18 0.85
N VAL A 122 6.61 -10.16 2.17
CA VAL A 122 5.35 -10.56 2.83
C VAL A 122 4.21 -9.60 2.46
N VAL A 123 4.47 -8.30 2.45
CA VAL A 123 3.50 -7.29 2.02
C VAL A 123 3.15 -7.45 0.54
N LEU A 124 4.15 -7.68 -0.32
CA LEU A 124 3.93 -7.93 -1.75
C LEU A 124 3.08 -9.18 -1.98
N TRP A 125 3.28 -10.23 -1.18
CA TRP A 125 2.44 -11.44 -1.23
C TRP A 125 0.98 -11.13 -0.88
N PHE A 126 0.73 -10.43 0.23
CA PHE A 126 -0.64 -10.06 0.60
C PHE A 126 -1.28 -9.09 -0.39
N GLU A 127 -0.49 -8.21 -1.00
CA GLU A 127 -0.96 -7.32 -2.05
C GLU A 127 -1.36 -8.10 -3.31
N ALA A 128 -0.53 -9.05 -3.74
CA ALA A 128 -0.85 -9.93 -4.85
C ALA A 128 -2.14 -10.74 -4.58
N LEU A 129 -2.27 -11.32 -3.38
CA LEU A 129 -3.48 -12.02 -2.97
C LEU A 129 -4.71 -11.10 -2.95
N ALA A 130 -4.57 -9.86 -2.49
CA ALA A 130 -5.67 -8.91 -2.47
C ALA A 130 -6.13 -8.55 -3.88
N VAL A 131 -5.21 -8.37 -4.82
CA VAL A 131 -5.53 -8.13 -6.24
C VAL A 131 -6.20 -9.36 -6.86
N THR A 132 -5.67 -10.57 -6.64
CA THR A 132 -6.31 -11.81 -7.13
C THR A 132 -7.71 -12.00 -6.55
N CYS A 133 -7.90 -11.75 -5.24
CA CYS A 133 -9.21 -11.72 -4.61
C CYS A 133 -10.15 -10.68 -5.26
N SER A 134 -9.60 -9.57 -5.73
CA SER A 134 -10.34 -8.49 -6.39
C SER A 134 -10.82 -8.87 -7.79
N TRP A 135 -10.12 -9.77 -8.49
CA TRP A 135 -10.57 -10.31 -9.77
C TRP A 135 -11.74 -11.27 -9.60
N VAL A 136 -11.67 -12.13 -8.59
CA VAL A 136 -12.70 -13.15 -8.33
C VAL A 136 -13.94 -12.52 -7.68
N ASN A 137 -13.75 -11.61 -6.73
CA ASN A 137 -14.82 -10.99 -5.97
C ASN A 137 -14.65 -9.45 -5.94
N PRO A 138 -15.05 -8.76 -7.02
CA PRO A 138 -14.98 -7.31 -7.09
C PRO A 138 -15.90 -6.68 -6.03
N PRO A 139 -15.47 -5.60 -5.35
CA PRO A 139 -16.30 -4.90 -4.39
C PRO A 139 -17.51 -4.29 -5.11
N LYS A 140 -18.70 -4.71 -4.70
CA LYS A 140 -19.97 -4.23 -5.27
C LYS A 140 -20.28 -2.78 -4.91
N THR A 141 -19.72 -2.31 -3.79
CA THR A 141 -19.92 -0.95 -3.26
C THR A 141 -18.61 -0.40 -2.73
N PHE A 142 -18.42 0.92 -2.86
CA PHE A 142 -17.28 1.60 -2.24
C PHE A 142 -17.48 1.67 -0.72
N GLU A 143 -16.92 0.71 0.01
CA GLU A 143 -16.96 0.69 1.48
C GLU A 143 -16.13 1.86 2.03
N ARG A 144 -16.83 2.94 2.40
CA ARG A 144 -16.25 4.07 3.14
C ARG A 144 -15.88 3.58 4.55
N VAL A 145 -14.62 3.72 4.96
CA VAL A 145 -14.20 3.40 6.34
C VAL A 145 -15.06 4.25 7.29
N LYS A 146 -15.88 3.61 8.12
CA LYS A 146 -16.61 4.31 9.18
C LYS A 146 -15.60 4.71 10.25
N ARG A 147 -15.43 6.01 10.50
CA ARG A 147 -14.67 6.52 11.64
C ARG A 147 -15.51 6.41 12.91
N SER A 148 -14.89 6.09 14.05
CA SER A 148 -15.49 6.44 15.34
C SER A 148 -15.42 7.98 15.49
N ILE A 149 -16.56 8.60 15.74
CA ILE A 149 -16.70 10.07 15.79
C ILE A 149 -15.87 10.69 16.94
N GLU A 150 -15.48 9.88 17.93
CA GLU A 150 -14.71 10.32 19.10
C GLU A 150 -13.31 10.85 18.74
N ALA A 151 -12.65 10.33 17.70
CA ALA A 151 -11.32 10.78 17.30
C ALA A 151 -11.30 12.15 16.59
N VAL A 152 -12.44 12.64 16.10
CA VAL A 152 -12.53 13.92 15.38
C VAL A 152 -12.69 15.10 16.35
N LYS A 153 -13.38 14.92 17.48
CA LYS A 153 -13.61 16.00 18.47
C LYS A 153 -12.35 16.49 19.16
N THR A 154 -11.32 15.65 19.32
CA THR A 154 -10.05 16.00 19.96
C THR A 154 -9.03 16.68 19.04
N SER A 155 -9.30 16.76 17.73
CA SER A 155 -8.34 17.28 16.73
C SER A 155 -8.74 18.60 16.06
N THR A 156 -9.90 19.16 16.44
CA THR A 156 -10.31 20.52 16.06
C THR A 156 -9.88 21.48 17.17
N PRO A 157 -8.75 22.20 17.05
CA PRO A 157 -8.54 23.35 17.91
C PRO A 157 -9.69 24.34 17.68
N SER A 158 -10.30 24.78 18.77
CA SER A 158 -11.35 25.79 18.84
C SER A 158 -10.83 27.11 18.26
N ILE A 159 -10.93 27.28 16.94
CA ILE A 159 -10.62 28.55 16.24
C ILE A 159 -11.88 29.45 16.14
N LEU A 160 -13.00 29.07 16.76
CA LEU A 160 -14.26 29.83 16.69
C LEU A 160 -14.68 30.53 17.98
N GLU A 161 -13.76 30.79 18.91
CA GLU A 161 -14.01 31.69 20.04
C GLU A 161 -13.02 32.86 20.01
N GLY A 162 -13.33 33.89 19.22
CA GLY A 162 -12.46 35.08 19.17
C GLY A 162 -12.86 36.17 18.17
N GLY A 163 -14.13 36.26 17.78
CA GLY A 163 -14.61 37.27 16.83
C GLY A 163 -15.99 37.78 17.21
N GLY A 164 -16.07 38.47 18.35
CA GLY A 164 -17.31 39.04 18.83
C GLY A 164 -17.11 39.93 20.04
N LYS A 165 -16.62 41.15 19.78
CA LYS A 165 -17.07 42.42 20.37
C LYS A 165 -16.36 43.58 19.69
#